data_AF-A0A7I7SQZ4-F1
#
_entry.id   AF-A0A7I7SQZ4-F1
#
_cell.length_a   1.000
_cell.length_b   1.000
_cell.length_c   1.000
_cell.angle_alpha   90.00
_cell.angle_beta   90.00
_cell.angle_gamma   90.00
#
_symmetry.space_group_name_H-M   'P 1'
#
loop_
_entity.id
_entity.type
_entity.pdbx_description
1 polymer ?
#
loop_
_entity_poly.entity_id
_entity_poly.type
_entity_poly.pdbx_seq_one_letter_code
_entity_poly.pdbx_strand_id
1 'polypeptide(L)' 'MSPRHFTRVFTYEVGEAPGAYVERVRTEAARRQLEETDDTVVTIAARCGFGTSETMRRNFIRRVGVSPDQYRKTFA' A
#
# COMPACT_ATOMS: atom_id res chain seq x y z
N MET A 1 11.19 17.52 -16.25
CA MET A 1 10.03 16.84 -16.85
C MET A 1 8.76 17.32 -16.16
N SER A 2 7.68 17.62 -16.89
CA SER A 2 6.42 18.04 -16.24
C SER A 2 5.68 16.86 -15.60
N PRO A 3 4.87 17.06 -14.55
CA PRO A 3 4.10 15.98 -13.92
C PRO A 3 3.20 15.23 -14.91
N ARG A 4 2.58 15.95 -15.86
CA ARG A 4 1.75 15.35 -16.91
C ARG A 4 2.55 14.45 -17.84
N HIS A 5 3.75 14.88 -18.23
CA HIS A 5 4.62 14.07 -19.08
C HIS A 5 5.08 12.80 -18.35
N PHE A 6 5.46 12.92 -17.08
CA PHE A 6 5.80 11.78 -16.24
C PHE A 6 4.66 10.76 -16.16
N THR A 7 3.46 11.21 -15.79
CA THR A 7 2.29 10.33 -15.69
C THR A 7 2.03 9.58 -16.99
N ARG A 8 2.09 10.26 -18.14
CA ARG A 8 1.87 9.63 -19.44
C ARG A 8 2.92 8.57 -19.74
N VAL A 9 4.21 8.90 -19.63
CA VAL A 9 5.31 7.98 -19.92
C VAL A 9 5.26 6.79 -18.95
N PHE A 10 5.12 7.04 -17.65
CA PHE A 10 5.03 5.98 -16.65
C PHE A 10 3.85 5.04 -16.92
N THR A 11 2.67 5.59 -17.22
CA THR A 11 1.49 4.75 -17.48
C THR A 11 1.65 3.94 -18.77
N TYR A 12 2.31 4.50 -19.79
CA TYR A 12 2.62 3.77 -21.01
C TYR A 12 3.57 2.60 -20.76
N GLU A 13 4.61 2.80 -19.95
CA GLU A 13 5.61 1.75 -19.66
C GLU A 13 5.12 0.71 -18.64
N VAL A 14 4.40 1.13 -17.60
CA VAL A 14 4.03 0.28 -16.45
C VAL A 14 2.60 -0.26 -16.55
N GLY A 15 1.76 0.35 -17.39
CA GLY A 15 0.35 -0.03 -17.57
C GLY A 15 -0.61 0.47 -16.49
N GLU A 16 -0.12 1.17 -15.47
CA GLU A 16 -0.94 1.80 -14.44
C GLU A 16 -0.46 3.22 -14.09
N ALA A 17 -1.38 4.06 -13.61
CA ALA A 17 -1.03 5.41 -13.19
C ALA A 17 -0.07 5.39 -11.99
N PRO A 18 0.88 6.35 -11.87
CA PRO A 18 1.87 6.36 -10.80
C PRO A 18 1.28 6.26 -9.38
N GLY A 19 0.15 6.94 -9.12
CA GLY A 19 -0.53 6.86 -7.83
C GLY A 19 -1.06 5.45 -7.53
N ALA A 20 -1.66 4.78 -8.52
CA ALA A 20 -2.16 3.42 -8.37
C ALA A 20 -1.02 2.41 -8.15
N TYR A 21 0.12 2.62 -8.82
CA TYR A 21 1.33 1.83 -8.62
C TYR A 21 1.87 1.97 -7.20
N VAL A 22 2.01 3.21 -6.71
CA VAL A 22 2.50 3.48 -5.36
C VAL A 22 1.58 2.86 -4.32
N GLU A 23 0.27 3.01 -4.46
CA GLU A 23 -0.70 2.35 -3.58
C GLU A 23 -0.53 0.82 -3.59
N ARG A 24 -0.34 0.20 -4.77
CA ARG A 24 -0.13 -1.25 -4.90
C ARG A 24 1.11 -1.72 -4.15
N VAL A 25 2.25 -1.10 -4.45
CA VAL A 25 3.55 -1.47 -3.88
C VAL A 25 3.55 -1.27 -2.36
N ARG A 26 2.95 -0.18 -1.87
CA ARG A 26 2.82 0.05 -0.42
C ARG A 26 1.90 -0.98 0.25
N THR A 27 0.79 -1.36 -0.39
CA THR A 27 -0.09 -2.42 0.14
C THR A 27 0.62 -3.77 0.17
N GLU A 28 1.39 -4.12 -0.86
CA GLU A 28 2.18 -5.36 -0.88
C GLU A 28 3.24 -5.37 0.23
N ALA A 29 3.95 -4.26 0.45
CA ALA A 29 4.89 -4.13 1.55
C ALA A 29 4.21 -4.27 2.92
N ALA A 30 3.04 -3.67 3.10
CA ALA A 30 2.26 -3.80 4.31
C ALA A 30 1.78 -5.23 4.57
N ARG A 31 1.40 -6.00 3.53
CA ARG A 31 1.04 -7.42 3.68
C ARG A 31 2.21 -8.22 4.26
N ARG A 32 3.40 -8.09 3.68
CA ARG A 32 4.62 -8.76 4.17
C ARG A 32 4.89 -8.40 5.63
N GLN A 33 4.85 -7.11 5.98
CA GLN A 33 5.05 -6.69 7.37
C GLN A 33 3.99 -7.22 8.34
N LEU A 34 2.74 -7.38 7.90
CA LEU A 34 1.69 -7.97 8.75
C LEU A 34 1.90 -9.47 9.01
N GLU A 35 2.54 -10.17 8.07
CA GLU A 35 2.84 -11.61 8.11
C GLU A 35 4.18 -11.90 8.81
N GLU A 36 5.17 -11.03 8.66
CA GLU A 36 6.55 -11.26 9.13
C GLU A 36 6.82 -10.65 10.52
N THR A 37 5.96 -9.75 11.01
CA THR A 37 6.20 -9.04 12.27
C THR A 37 4.94 -8.83 13.12
N ASP A 38 5.15 -8.71 14.43
CA ASP A 38 4.14 -8.32 15.42
C ASP A 38 3.97 -6.79 15.56
N ASP A 39 4.54 -6.00 14.64
CA ASP A 39 4.49 -4.54 14.74
C ASP A 39 3.03 -4.03 14.71
N THR A 40 2.77 -2.92 15.42
CA THR A 40 1.45 -2.30 15.38
C THR A 40 1.10 -1.79 13.98
N VAL A 41 -0.19 -1.72 13.66
CA VAL A 41 -0.66 -1.17 12.36
C VAL A 41 -0.17 0.28 12.16
N VAL A 42 0.01 1.05 13.23
CA VAL A 42 0.56 2.41 13.18
C VAL A 42 2.03 2.38 12.72
N THR A 43 2.84 1.50 13.31
CA THR A 43 4.25 1.32 12.93
C THR A 43 4.37 0.87 11.48
N ILE A 44 3.56 -0.11 11.05
CA ILE A 44 3.58 -0.62 9.67
C ILE A 44 3.17 0.47 8.68
N ALA A 45 2.15 1.27 9.00
CA ALA A 45 1.71 2.37 8.15
C ALA A 45 2.80 3.41 7.91
N ALA A 46 3.56 3.74 8.95
CA ALA A 46 4.72 4.64 8.84
C ALA A 46 5.82 4.03 7.96
N ARG A 47 6.21 2.77 8.21
CA ARG A 47 7.25 2.07 7.44
C ARG A 47 6.90 1.88 5.96
N CYS A 48 5.62 1.63 5.66
CA CYS A 48 5.14 1.43 4.29
C CYS A 48 4.77 2.76 3.59
N GLY A 49 5.01 3.92 4.23
CA GLY A 49 4.81 5.23 3.59
C GLY A 49 3.36 5.68 3.42
N PHE A 50 2.43 5.16 4.23
CA PHE A 50 1.03 5.61 4.23
C PHE A 50 0.79 6.88 5.04
N GLY A 51 1.75 7.28 5.88
CA GLY A 51 1.66 8.45 6.77
C GLY A 51 0.80 8.20 8.00
N THR A 52 -0.42 7.66 7.84
CA THR A 52 -1.31 7.30 8.95
C THR A 52 -1.87 5.88 8.82
N SER A 53 -2.20 5.26 9.95
CA SER A 53 -2.85 3.94 10.00
C SER A 53 -4.22 3.93 9.32
N GLU A 54 -4.96 5.04 9.37
CA GLU A 54 -6.23 5.19 8.67
C GLU A 54 -6.06 5.20 7.15
N THR A 55 -5.03 5.89 6.64
CA THR A 55 -4.72 5.90 5.20
C THR A 55 -4.28 4.52 4.72
N MET A 56 -3.47 3.82 5.52
CA MET A 56 -3.13 2.42 5.26
C MET A 56 -4.39 1.54 5.24
N ARG A 57 -5.24 1.61 6.27
CA ARG A 57 -6.45 0.79 6.38
C ARG A 57 -7.38 0.99 5.20
N ARG A 58 -7.64 2.23 4.78
CA ARG A 58 -8.49 2.54 3.61
C ARG A 58 -7.93 1.93 2.33
N ASN A 59 -6.63 2.10 2.08
CA ASN A 59 -5.97 1.53 0.91
C ASN A 59 -5.97 0.00 0.94
N PHE A 60 -5.68 -0.59 2.10
CA PHE A 60 -5.63 -2.03 2.27
C PHE A 60 -7.00 -2.68 2.03
N ILE A 61 -8.08 -2.12 2.59
CA ILE A 61 -9.44 -2.60 2.32
C ILE A 61 -9.77 -2.46 0.83
N ARG A 62 -9.43 -1.31 0.20
CA ARG A 62 -9.70 -1.08 -1.22
C ARG A 62 -9.00 -2.08 -2.14
N ARG A 63 -7.79 -2.54 -1.79
CA ARG A 63 -6.98 -3.42 -2.65
C ARG A 63 -7.01 -4.90 -2.27
N VAL A 64 -7.22 -5.23 -0.99
CA VAL A 64 -7.18 -6.61 -0.44
C VAL A 64 -8.58 -7.09 -0.01
N GLY A 65 -9.52 -6.18 0.22
CA GLY A 65 -10.92 -6.50 0.56
C GLY A 65 -11.19 -6.70 2.06
N VAL A 66 -10.14 -6.78 2.89
CA VAL A 66 -10.26 -6.94 4.35
C VAL A 66 -9.40 -5.93 5.09
N SER A 67 -9.64 -5.72 6.39
CA SER A 67 -8.80 -4.81 7.19
C SER A 67 -7.44 -5.45 7.52
N PRO A 68 -6.39 -4.65 7.79
CA PRO A 68 -5.07 -5.17 8.19
C PRO A 68 -5.12 -6.11 9.40
N ASP A 69 -5.99 -5.83 10.37
CA ASP A 69 -6.16 -6.64 11.58
C ASP A 69 -6.78 -8.01 11.27
N GLN A 70 -7.83 -8.04 10.44
CA GLN A 70 -8.44 -9.29 9.97
C GLN A 70 -7.46 -10.11 9.12
N TYR A 71 -6.70 -9.44 8.25
CA TYR A 71 -5.67 -10.08 7.45
C TYR A 71 -4.62 -10.74 8.34
N ARG A 72 -4.07 -10.00 9.33
CA ARG A 72 -3.10 -10.55 10.28
C ARG A 72 -3.62 -11.77 11.03
N LYS A 73 -4.85 -11.73 11.54
CA LYS A 73 -5.48 -12.87 12.23
C LYS A 73 -5.57 -14.15 11.39
N THR A 74 -5.50 -14.03 10.07
CA THR A 74 -5.64 -15.15 9.14
C THR A 74 -4.28 -15.68 8.66
N PHE A 75 -3.26 -14.81 8.59
CA PHE A 75 -2.00 -15.10 7.88
C PHE A 75 -0.72 -14.92 8.70
N ALA A 76 -0.79 -14.33 9.91
CA ALA A 76 0.35 -14.24 10.83
C ALA A 76 0.42 -15.42 11.79
#